data_AF-A0A662FWX9-F1
#
_entry.id   AF-A0A662FWX9-F1
#
_cell.length_a   1.000
_cell.length_b   1.000
_cell.length_c   1.000
_cell.angle_alpha   90.00
_cell.angle_beta   90.00
_cell.angle_gamma   90.00
#
_symmetry.space_group_name_H-M   'P 1'
#
loop_
_entity.id
_entity.type
_entity.pdbx_description
1 polymer ?
#
loop_
_entity_poly.entity_id
_entity_poly.type
_entity_poly.pdbx_seq_one_letter_code
_entity_poly.pdbx_strand_id
1 'polypeptide(L)'
;MRRRYFCPVCRVEVTPQTIKTYAFDGSVIEGVYCPVCGSILEARRKVVDEPFRDYRVEKGLYIAFEGIDGSGKTTQVEKLVERLEAMNVDVVSVREPWLDASKEILYNYRIDPDAEVYIFAADRIILQREIVLPALRGDKVVVSDRSFYASLAYQSSLGASQEFIWAANRWIKLPDIVFLLDLPVEKALERIKGREALTKYERIEFLEHVRRKFLKIASEVNESRFIVIDATRDIEKIAEEVFNHVIKEIEARGIKRR
;
A
#
# COMPACT_ATOMS: atom_id res chain seq x y z
N MET A 1 2.08 -19.80 35.65
CA MET A 1 2.06 -21.28 35.78
C MET A 1 2.56 -21.86 34.45
N ARG A 2 3.63 -22.67 34.42
CA ARG A 2 4.14 -23.24 33.15
C ARG A 2 3.16 -24.30 32.63
N ARG A 3 2.73 -24.19 31.36
CA ARG A 3 1.81 -25.14 30.72
C ARG A 3 2.47 -26.53 30.65
N ARG A 4 1.80 -27.58 31.13
CA ARG A 4 2.25 -28.98 31.01
C ARG A 4 1.74 -29.62 29.73
N TYR A 5 2.50 -30.54 29.17
CA TYR A 5 2.15 -31.30 27.97
C TYR A 5 2.32 -32.79 28.23
N PHE A 6 1.41 -33.62 27.72
CA PHE A 6 1.59 -35.07 27.71
C PHE A 6 2.47 -35.49 26.53
N CYS A 7 3.57 -36.21 26.79
CA CYS A 7 4.40 -36.76 25.74
C CYS A 7 3.90 -38.17 25.36
N PRO A 8 3.48 -38.43 24.11
CA PRO A 8 2.98 -39.74 23.70
C PRO A 8 4.08 -40.81 23.64
N VAL A 9 5.34 -40.40 23.47
CA VAL A 9 6.50 -41.30 23.43
C VAL A 9 6.93 -41.72 24.83
N CYS A 10 7.09 -40.76 25.76
CA CYS A 10 7.49 -41.05 27.14
C CYS A 10 6.32 -41.47 28.05
N ARG A 11 5.07 -41.24 27.61
CA ARG A 11 3.82 -41.49 28.35
C ARG A 11 3.75 -40.80 29.72
N VAL A 12 4.34 -39.61 29.83
CA VAL A 12 4.35 -38.80 31.04
C VAL A 12 4.04 -37.34 30.72
N GLU A 13 3.55 -36.61 31.71
CA GLU A 13 3.49 -35.16 31.64
C GLU A 13 4.89 -34.56 31.78
N VAL A 14 5.21 -33.62 30.89
CA VAL A 14 6.47 -32.89 30.89
C VAL A 14 6.23 -31.38 30.88
N THR A 15 7.19 -30.65 31.42
CA THR A 15 7.34 -29.22 31.09
C THR A 15 8.15 -29.15 29.80
N PRO A 16 7.56 -28.73 28.67
CA PRO A 16 8.23 -28.82 27.38
C PRO A 16 9.36 -27.80 27.24
N GLN A 17 10.24 -28.04 26.27
CA GLN A 17 11.17 -27.03 25.76
C GLN A 17 10.58 -26.37 24.52
N THR A 18 10.68 -25.04 24.43
CA THR A 18 10.23 -24.29 23.25
C THR A 18 11.45 -23.84 22.45
N ILE A 19 11.49 -24.19 21.17
CA ILE A 19 12.54 -23.79 20.23
C ILE A 19 11.88 -22.96 19.12
N LYS A 20 12.49 -21.82 18.80
CA LYS A 20 12.08 -20.98 17.68
C LYS A 20 13.05 -21.16 16.52
N THR A 21 12.54 -21.56 15.37
CA THR A 21 13.31 -21.65 14.13
C THR A 21 12.85 -20.56 13.18
N TYR A 22 13.77 -19.71 12.75
CA TYR A 22 13.50 -18.62 11.82
C TYR A 22 13.73 -19.12 10.39
N ALA A 23 12.69 -19.03 9.57
CA ALA A 23 12.77 -19.32 8.15
C ALA A 23 13.11 -18.05 7.37
N PHE A 24 13.80 -18.23 6.24
CA PHE A 24 14.19 -17.12 5.35
C PHE A 24 13.00 -16.34 4.80
N ASP A 25 11.83 -16.96 4.72
CA ASP A 25 10.58 -16.32 4.28
C ASP A 25 9.94 -15.41 5.36
N GLY A 26 10.60 -15.22 6.50
CA GLY A 26 10.08 -14.42 7.60
C GLY A 26 8.99 -15.13 8.40
N SER A 27 8.89 -16.45 8.32
CA SER A 27 8.09 -17.23 9.29
C SER A 27 8.96 -17.74 10.44
N VAL A 28 8.37 -17.81 11.62
CA VAL A 28 8.95 -18.43 12.81
C VAL A 28 8.16 -19.69 13.11
N ILE A 29 8.86 -20.82 13.14
CA ILE A 29 8.31 -22.08 13.61
C ILE A 29 8.61 -22.18 15.10
N GLU A 30 7.57 -22.09 15.92
CA GLU A 30 7.65 -22.33 17.36
C GLU A 30 7.33 -23.80 17.61
N GLY A 31 8.37 -24.60 17.82
CA GLY A 31 8.27 -26.01 18.16
C GLY A 31 8.31 -26.21 19.68
N VAL A 32 7.40 -27.03 20.18
CA VAL A 32 7.30 -27.46 21.57
C VAL A 32 7.76 -28.92 21.62
N TYR A 33 8.83 -29.19 22.37
CA TYR A 33 9.52 -30.47 22.38
C TYR A 33 9.48 -31.12 23.76
N CYS A 34 9.43 -32.45 23.80
CA CYS A 34 9.65 -33.21 25.01
C CYS A 34 11.12 -33.07 25.44
N PRO A 35 11.41 -32.67 26.69
CA PRO A 35 12.79 -32.51 27.16
C PRO A 35 13.51 -33.85 27.35
N VAL A 36 12.78 -34.97 27.38
CA VAL A 36 13.34 -36.30 27.64
C VAL A 36 13.72 -37.00 26.35
N CYS A 37 12.78 -37.11 25.39
CA CYS A 37 12.99 -37.87 24.16
C CYS A 37 13.10 -37.01 22.89
N GLY A 38 12.95 -35.68 23.00
CA GLY A 38 13.03 -34.78 21.85
C GLY A 38 11.85 -34.83 20.88
N SER A 39 10.78 -35.58 21.17
CA SER A 39 9.59 -35.62 20.30
C SER A 39 8.91 -34.25 20.23
N ILE A 40 8.46 -33.84 19.03
CA ILE A 40 7.61 -32.66 18.87
C ILE A 40 6.24 -32.95 19.50
N LEU A 41 5.85 -32.12 20.44
CA LEU A 41 4.55 -32.17 21.14
C LEU A 41 3.54 -31.23 20.48
N GLU A 42 4.02 -30.12 19.94
CA GLU A 42 3.24 -29.14 19.21
C GLU A 42 4.19 -28.33 18.32
N ALA A 43 3.75 -27.91 17.15
CA ALA A 43 4.49 -26.95 16.33
C ALA A 43 3.52 -25.94 15.74
N ARG A 44 3.85 -24.66 15.84
CA ARG A 44 3.05 -23.57 15.27
C ARG A 44 3.94 -22.74 14.37
N ARG A 45 3.51 -22.56 13.13
CA ARG A 45 4.11 -21.55 12.25
C ARG A 45 3.43 -20.22 12.51
N LYS A 46 4.22 -19.19 12.76
CA LYS A 46 3.79 -17.80 12.93
C LYS A 46 4.59 -16.95 11.95
N VAL A 47 4.05 -15.81 11.54
CA VAL A 47 4.88 -14.78 10.88
C VAL A 47 5.70 -14.09 11.97
N VAL A 48 6.93 -13.62 11.70
CA VAL A 48 7.70 -12.85 12.70
C VAL A 48 6.85 -11.69 13.22
N ASP A 49 6.95 -11.44 14.53
CA ASP A 49 6.31 -10.29 15.16
C ASP A 49 6.74 -8.99 14.47
N GLU A 50 5.79 -8.06 14.35
CA GLU A 50 6.04 -6.76 13.74
C GLU A 50 7.06 -5.95 14.56
N PRO A 51 7.88 -5.08 13.93
CA PRO A 51 8.49 -4.00 14.68
C PRO A 51 7.36 -3.17 15.30
N PHE A 52 7.34 -3.01 16.63
CA PHE A 52 6.26 -2.36 17.37
C PHE A 52 5.92 -0.98 16.77
N ARG A 53 4.82 -0.93 16.01
CA ARG A 53 4.33 0.29 15.37
C ARG A 53 2.82 0.25 15.43
N ASP A 54 2.23 1.23 16.09
CA ASP A 54 0.78 1.30 16.21
C ASP A 54 0.19 1.90 14.93
N TYR A 55 -0.16 1.05 13.96
CA TYR A 55 -0.81 1.47 12.71
C TYR A 55 -2.30 1.77 12.88
N ARG A 56 -2.84 1.69 14.11
CA ARG A 56 -4.24 2.01 14.40
C ARG A 56 -4.48 3.49 14.23
N VAL A 57 -5.54 3.80 13.49
CA VAL A 57 -6.09 5.13 13.25
C VAL A 57 -7.58 5.00 13.47
N GLU A 58 -8.14 5.79 14.38
CA GLU A 58 -9.58 5.71 14.70
C GLU A 58 -10.43 6.54 13.73
N LYS A 59 -10.02 7.76 13.39
CA LYS A 59 -10.84 8.68 12.59
C LYS A 59 -10.20 9.25 11.34
N GLY A 60 -8.88 9.46 11.31
CA GLY A 60 -8.21 9.99 10.11
C GLY A 60 -8.56 9.20 8.85
N LEU A 61 -8.56 9.88 7.71
CA LEU A 61 -8.96 9.32 6.42
C LEU A 61 -7.78 9.30 5.45
N TYR A 62 -7.36 8.12 4.99
CA TYR A 62 -6.29 7.97 4.00
C TYR A 62 -6.84 7.68 2.61
N ILE A 63 -6.59 8.58 1.65
CA ILE A 63 -7.07 8.49 0.27
C ILE A 63 -5.86 8.36 -0.65
N ALA A 64 -5.93 7.48 -1.64
CA ALA A 64 -4.94 7.39 -2.70
C ALA A 64 -5.56 7.57 -4.09
N PHE A 65 -4.83 8.22 -4.98
CA PHE A 65 -5.14 8.30 -6.40
C PHE A 65 -4.19 7.39 -7.17
N GLU A 66 -4.75 6.51 -7.98
CA GLU A 66 -4.05 5.51 -8.76
C GLU A 66 -4.46 5.57 -10.23
N GLY A 67 -3.65 4.97 -11.09
CA GLY A 67 -3.83 4.99 -12.54
C GLY A 67 -2.53 5.21 -13.29
N ILE A 68 -2.53 4.95 -14.60
CA ILE A 68 -1.35 5.11 -15.46
C ILE A 68 -0.88 6.57 -15.54
N ASP A 69 0.35 6.80 -15.99
CA ASP A 69 0.83 8.16 -16.26
C ASP A 69 -0.02 8.88 -17.31
N GLY A 70 -0.30 10.17 -17.10
CA GLY A 70 -1.24 10.94 -17.93
C GLY A 70 -2.72 10.82 -17.56
N SER A 71 -3.09 9.99 -16.58
CA SER A 71 -4.48 9.84 -16.10
C SER A 71 -5.07 11.08 -15.42
N GLY A 72 -4.24 11.99 -14.90
CA GLY A 72 -4.70 13.20 -14.19
C GLY A 72 -4.72 13.09 -12.66
N LYS A 73 -4.07 12.07 -12.07
CA LYS A 73 -3.93 11.89 -10.61
C LYS A 73 -3.54 13.18 -9.89
N THR A 74 -2.40 13.77 -10.25
CA THR A 74 -1.87 14.98 -9.60
C THR A 74 -2.87 16.13 -9.63
N THR A 75 -3.52 16.36 -10.77
CA THR A 75 -4.57 17.39 -10.91
C THR A 75 -5.77 17.13 -9.99
N GLN A 76 -6.22 15.88 -9.86
CA GLN A 76 -7.33 15.54 -8.99
C GLN A 76 -6.96 15.60 -7.50
N VAL A 77 -5.72 15.28 -7.15
CA VAL A 77 -5.17 15.49 -5.80
C VAL A 77 -5.19 16.98 -5.44
N GLU A 78 -4.66 17.84 -6.31
CA GLU A 78 -4.63 19.30 -6.10
C GLU A 78 -6.05 19.85 -5.92
N LYS A 79 -6.97 19.51 -6.82
CA LYS A 79 -8.37 19.95 -6.73
C LYS A 79 -9.09 19.46 -5.47
N LEU A 80 -8.84 18.23 -5.05
CA LEU A 80 -9.42 17.70 -3.81
C LEU A 80 -8.88 18.46 -2.60
N VAL A 81 -7.56 18.68 -2.54
CA VAL A 81 -6.92 19.43 -1.45
C VAL A 81 -7.48 20.83 -1.36
N GLU A 82 -7.51 21.59 -2.46
CA GLU A 82 -8.06 22.96 -2.51
C GLU A 82 -9.52 23.00 -2.02
N ARG A 83 -10.37 22.07 -2.45
CA ARG A 83 -11.77 22.00 -2.03
C ARG A 83 -11.93 21.66 -0.55
N LEU A 84 -11.08 20.78 -0.01
CA LEU A 84 -11.08 20.41 1.40
C LEU A 84 -10.59 21.56 2.28
N GLU A 85 -9.53 22.25 1.86
CA GLU A 85 -9.01 23.45 2.55
C GLU A 85 -10.04 24.57 2.58
N ALA A 86 -10.75 24.80 1.46
CA ALA A 86 -11.86 25.77 1.41
C ALA A 86 -13.03 25.44 2.36
N MET A 87 -13.14 24.18 2.80
CA MET A 87 -14.08 23.72 3.83
C MET A 87 -13.48 23.66 5.24
N ASN A 88 -12.30 24.23 5.45
CA ASN A 88 -11.53 24.15 6.68
C ASN A 88 -11.22 22.71 7.15
N VAL A 89 -11.18 21.73 6.23
CA VAL A 89 -10.73 20.39 6.57
C VAL A 89 -9.20 20.38 6.63
N ASP A 90 -8.64 19.83 7.72
CA ASP A 90 -7.19 19.66 7.84
C ASP A 90 -6.73 18.51 6.94
N VAL A 91 -6.08 18.85 5.83
CA VAL A 91 -5.65 17.93 4.79
C VAL A 91 -4.14 17.99 4.59
N VAL A 92 -3.53 16.84 4.34
CA VAL A 92 -2.11 16.70 3.99
C VAL A 92 -2.01 15.94 2.67
N SER A 93 -1.33 16.53 1.68
CA SER A 93 -1.04 15.85 0.42
C SER A 93 0.38 15.26 0.43
N VAL A 94 0.51 14.05 -0.12
CA VAL A 94 1.77 13.34 -0.25
C VAL A 94 1.86 12.68 -1.62
N ARG A 95 3.06 12.32 -2.06
CA ARG A 95 3.28 11.62 -3.33
C ARG A 95 4.36 10.56 -3.16
N GLU A 96 4.12 9.40 -3.76
CA GLU A 96 5.09 8.30 -3.80
C GLU A 96 5.73 8.17 -5.19
N PRO A 97 7.06 7.92 -5.30
CA PRO A 97 8.03 7.86 -4.20
C PRO A 97 8.28 9.26 -3.60
N TRP A 98 8.44 9.33 -2.29
CA TRP A 98 8.53 10.57 -1.52
C TRP A 98 9.95 11.13 -1.47
N LEU A 99 10.92 10.29 -1.10
CA LEU A 99 12.31 10.67 -0.92
C LEU A 99 12.99 10.95 -2.26
N ASP A 100 13.76 12.04 -2.32
CA ASP A 100 14.55 12.37 -3.50
C ASP A 100 15.62 11.31 -3.78
N ALA A 101 16.21 10.72 -2.74
CA ALA A 101 17.15 9.61 -2.87
C ALA A 101 16.51 8.37 -3.53
N SER A 102 15.26 8.04 -3.20
CA SER A 102 14.53 6.96 -3.84
C SER A 102 14.27 7.28 -5.32
N LYS A 103 13.85 8.51 -5.63
CA LYS A 103 13.65 8.98 -7.02
C LYS A 103 14.94 8.89 -7.83
N GLU A 104 16.06 9.34 -7.26
CA GLU A 104 17.37 9.30 -7.89
C GLU A 104 17.73 7.86 -8.28
N ILE A 105 17.60 6.90 -7.36
CA ILE A 105 17.91 5.49 -7.63
C ILE A 105 16.95 4.92 -8.68
N LEU A 106 15.64 5.13 -8.53
CA LEU A 106 14.61 4.54 -9.40
C LEU A 106 14.69 5.04 -10.85
N TYR A 107 15.04 6.31 -11.05
CA TYR A 107 15.00 6.96 -12.37
C TYR A 107 16.37 7.03 -13.05
N ASN A 108 17.49 7.02 -12.32
CA ASN A 108 18.82 7.16 -12.91
C ASN A 108 19.60 5.85 -13.01
N TYR A 109 19.11 4.76 -12.41
CA TYR A 109 19.78 3.46 -12.45
C TYR A 109 18.90 2.37 -13.06
N ARG A 110 19.56 1.44 -13.77
CA ARG A 110 18.92 0.20 -14.19
C ARG A 110 18.94 -0.78 -13.03
N ILE A 111 17.80 -0.94 -12.40
CA ILE A 111 17.59 -1.77 -11.22
C ILE A 111 16.71 -2.97 -11.56
N ASP A 112 16.93 -4.06 -10.86
CA ASP A 112 16.10 -5.26 -10.93
C ASP A 112 14.68 -4.95 -10.42
N PRO A 113 13.62 -5.51 -11.04
CA PRO A 113 12.25 -5.31 -10.57
C PRO A 113 12.06 -5.65 -9.09
N ASP A 114 12.74 -6.66 -8.57
CA ASP A 114 12.63 -7.03 -7.15
C ASP A 114 13.30 -5.98 -6.24
N ALA A 115 14.38 -5.35 -6.72
CA ALA A 115 15.01 -4.23 -6.02
C ALA A 115 14.12 -2.98 -6.00
N GLU A 116 13.36 -2.71 -7.08
CA GLU A 116 12.35 -1.64 -7.09
C GLU A 116 11.33 -1.82 -5.98
N VAL A 117 10.85 -3.05 -5.79
CA VAL A 117 9.86 -3.37 -4.74
C VAL A 117 10.40 -2.98 -3.36
N TYR A 118 11.66 -3.32 -3.06
CA TYR A 118 12.26 -2.95 -1.78
C TYR A 118 12.44 -1.43 -1.62
N ILE A 119 12.87 -0.73 -2.67
CA ILE A 119 13.07 0.73 -2.62
C ILE A 119 11.72 1.43 -2.37
N PHE A 120 10.68 1.08 -3.14
CA PHE A 120 9.33 1.62 -2.92
C PHE A 120 8.78 1.28 -1.53
N ALA A 121 8.99 0.04 -1.04
CA ALA A 121 8.54 -0.35 0.29
C ALA A 121 9.25 0.44 1.40
N ALA A 122 10.56 0.64 1.29
CA ALA A 122 11.33 1.42 2.24
C ALA A 122 10.90 2.89 2.27
N ASP A 123 10.77 3.51 1.09
CA ASP A 123 10.30 4.88 0.92
C ASP A 123 8.93 5.09 1.55
N ARG A 124 7.98 4.21 1.24
CA ARG A 124 6.61 4.22 1.77
C ARG A 124 6.57 4.07 3.28
N ILE A 125 7.38 3.18 3.85
CA ILE A 125 7.47 3.00 5.29
C ILE A 125 7.95 4.30 5.97
N ILE A 126 8.92 4.99 5.38
CA ILE A 126 9.44 6.26 5.89
C ILE A 126 8.35 7.33 5.77
N LEU A 127 7.77 7.52 4.59
CA LEU A 127 6.67 8.47 4.36
C LEU A 127 5.53 8.27 5.35
N GLN A 128 5.11 7.02 5.56
CA GLN A 128 4.00 6.73 6.45
C GLN A 128 4.34 7.01 7.92
N ARG A 129 5.56 6.72 8.35
CA ARG A 129 6.01 7.00 9.71
C ARG A 129 6.08 8.50 9.98
N GLU A 130 6.66 9.26 9.06
CA GLU A 130 6.97 10.68 9.25
C GLU A 130 5.74 11.57 9.02
N ILE A 131 4.88 11.23 8.07
CA ILE A 131 3.80 12.12 7.61
C ILE A 131 2.41 11.47 7.77
N VAL A 132 2.18 10.32 7.13
CA VAL A 132 0.82 9.77 6.99
C VAL A 132 0.21 9.38 8.34
N LEU A 133 0.89 8.53 9.12
CA LEU A 133 0.36 8.05 10.40
C LEU A 133 0.22 9.18 11.43
N PRO A 134 1.19 10.10 11.61
CA PRO A 134 1.00 11.26 12.49
C PRO A 134 -0.20 12.13 12.08
N ALA A 135 -0.38 12.41 10.79
CA ALA A 135 -1.51 13.19 10.30
C ALA A 135 -2.85 12.50 10.59
N LEU A 136 -2.95 11.21 10.27
CA LEU A 136 -4.16 10.43 10.48
C LEU A 136 -4.55 10.30 11.96
N ARG A 137 -3.57 10.19 12.87
CA ARG A 137 -3.83 10.21 14.33
C ARG A 137 -4.30 11.56 14.85
N GLY A 138 -4.02 12.63 14.12
CA GLY A 138 -4.56 13.97 14.37
C GLY A 138 -5.93 14.21 13.72
N ASP A 139 -6.67 13.14 13.39
CA ASP A 139 -7.97 13.16 12.72
C ASP A 139 -7.96 13.89 11.35
N LYS A 140 -6.80 13.94 10.68
CA LYS A 140 -6.65 14.63 9.38
C LYS A 140 -7.03 13.74 8.20
N VAL A 141 -7.27 14.38 7.07
CA VAL A 141 -7.34 13.71 5.75
C VAL A 141 -5.95 13.68 5.13
N VAL A 142 -5.51 12.52 4.66
CA VAL A 142 -4.26 12.38 3.90
C VAL A 142 -4.60 11.99 2.47
N VAL A 143 -4.11 12.74 1.49
CA VAL A 143 -4.33 12.50 0.06
C VAL A 143 -3.01 12.14 -0.62
N SER A 144 -2.92 10.93 -1.17
CA SER A 144 -1.71 10.40 -1.80
C SER A 144 -1.82 10.39 -3.33
N ASP A 145 -0.89 11.01 -4.03
CA ASP A 145 -0.63 10.71 -5.45
C ASP A 145 0.23 9.45 -5.52
N ARG A 146 -0.40 8.32 -5.87
CA ARG A 146 0.12 6.94 -5.77
C ARG A 146 0.28 6.43 -4.34
N SER A 147 0.19 5.11 -4.19
CA SER A 147 0.43 4.38 -2.95
C SER A 147 0.91 2.95 -3.28
N PHE A 148 0.66 2.00 -2.38
CA PHE A 148 0.98 0.58 -2.53
C PHE A 148 0.46 -0.05 -3.82
N TYR A 149 -0.72 0.36 -4.29
CA TYR A 149 -1.34 -0.24 -5.47
C TYR A 149 -0.60 0.10 -6.76
N ALA A 150 0.08 1.26 -6.83
CA ALA A 150 1.04 1.54 -7.89
C ALA A 150 2.13 0.47 -7.94
N SER A 151 2.63 0.00 -6.80
CA SER A 151 3.65 -1.05 -6.79
C SER A 151 3.12 -2.39 -7.30
N LEU A 152 1.91 -2.77 -6.88
CA LEU A 152 1.25 -3.96 -7.40
C LEU A 152 1.04 -3.90 -8.92
N ALA A 153 0.66 -2.75 -9.46
CA ALA A 153 0.44 -2.62 -10.90
C ALA A 153 1.75 -2.55 -11.69
N TYR A 154 2.67 -1.64 -11.32
CA TYR A 154 3.88 -1.38 -12.09
C TYR A 154 4.97 -2.45 -11.89
N GLN A 155 5.35 -2.76 -10.65
CA GLN A 155 6.43 -3.74 -10.44
C GLN A 155 6.00 -5.16 -10.83
N SER A 156 4.74 -5.54 -10.66
CA SER A 156 4.29 -6.84 -11.18
C SER A 156 4.25 -6.91 -12.70
N SER A 157 4.06 -5.77 -13.37
CA SER A 157 4.18 -5.65 -14.83
C SER A 157 5.63 -5.74 -15.30
N LEU A 158 6.59 -5.47 -14.42
CA LEU A 158 8.03 -5.62 -14.67
C LEU A 158 8.57 -7.03 -14.35
N GLY A 159 7.74 -7.91 -13.77
CA GLY A 159 8.08 -9.30 -13.50
C GLY A 159 8.18 -9.68 -12.02
N ALA A 160 8.06 -8.73 -11.09
CA ALA A 160 8.02 -9.06 -9.67
C ALA A 160 6.72 -9.81 -9.32
N SER A 161 6.82 -10.85 -8.47
CA SER A 161 5.63 -11.58 -8.03
C SER A 161 4.76 -10.71 -7.12
N GLN A 162 3.43 -10.88 -7.19
CA GLN A 162 2.51 -10.09 -6.35
C GLN A 162 2.67 -10.45 -4.87
N GLU A 163 2.91 -11.72 -4.58
CA GLU A 163 3.17 -12.26 -3.25
C GLU A 163 4.37 -11.57 -2.62
N PHE A 164 5.45 -11.38 -3.39
CA PHE A 164 6.63 -10.65 -2.93
C PHE A 164 6.32 -9.17 -2.67
N ILE A 165 5.58 -8.50 -3.55
CA ILE A 165 5.17 -7.09 -3.36
C ILE A 165 4.34 -6.92 -2.08
N TRP A 166 3.37 -7.80 -1.84
CA TRP A 166 2.60 -7.84 -0.60
C TRP A 166 3.49 -8.07 0.62
N ALA A 167 4.37 -9.07 0.56
CA ALA A 167 5.26 -9.42 1.66
C ALA A 167 6.23 -8.28 2.01
N ALA A 168 6.80 -7.60 1.01
CA ALA A 168 7.70 -6.47 1.21
C ALA A 168 7.00 -5.25 1.84
N ASN A 169 5.69 -5.11 1.60
CA ASN A 169 4.87 -3.99 2.07
C ASN A 169 3.96 -4.33 3.24
N ARG A 170 4.14 -5.48 3.89
CA ARG A 170 3.22 -6.01 4.91
C ARG A 170 3.03 -5.12 6.16
N TRP A 171 3.83 -4.07 6.33
CA TRP A 171 3.82 -3.19 7.50
C TRP A 171 3.51 -1.73 7.17
N ILE A 172 2.47 -1.54 6.36
CA ILE A 172 1.95 -0.22 5.99
C ILE A 172 0.44 -0.17 6.31
N LYS A 173 -0.07 1.04 6.53
CA LYS A 173 -1.52 1.28 6.43
C LYS A 173 -1.89 1.38 4.95
N LEU A 174 -2.88 0.59 4.53
CA LEU A 174 -3.48 0.74 3.21
C LEU A 174 -4.43 1.95 3.19
N PRO A 175 -4.60 2.61 2.03
CA PRO A 175 -5.63 3.62 1.85
C PRO A 175 -7.02 3.10 2.21
N ASP A 176 -7.81 3.96 2.85
CA ASP A 176 -9.22 3.73 3.14
C ASP A 176 -10.05 3.82 1.85
N ILE A 177 -9.71 4.77 0.97
CA ILE A 177 -10.30 4.97 -0.37
C ILE A 177 -9.19 5.02 -1.41
N VAL A 178 -9.42 4.38 -2.55
CA VAL A 178 -8.57 4.44 -3.74
C VAL A 178 -9.39 4.89 -4.93
N PHE A 179 -9.08 6.06 -5.47
CA PHE A 179 -9.62 6.52 -6.74
C PHE A 179 -8.73 6.04 -7.88
N LEU A 180 -9.21 5.08 -8.67
CA LEU A 180 -8.52 4.61 -9.86
C LEU A 180 -8.99 5.43 -11.08
N LEU A 181 -8.14 6.33 -11.56
CA LEU A 181 -8.39 7.11 -12.77
C LEU A 181 -8.03 6.27 -14.02
N ASP A 182 -9.05 5.71 -14.66
CA ASP A 182 -8.92 4.88 -15.85
C ASP A 182 -9.14 5.68 -17.14
N LEU A 183 -8.26 5.48 -18.12
CA LEU A 183 -8.38 6.03 -19.46
C LEU A 183 -7.61 5.18 -20.48
N PRO A 184 -7.95 5.25 -21.77
CA PRO A 184 -7.13 4.68 -22.83
C PRO A 184 -5.68 5.20 -22.81
N VAL A 185 -4.72 4.31 -23.05
CA VAL A 185 -3.27 4.60 -22.98
C VAL A 185 -2.88 5.68 -23.98
N GLU A 186 -3.50 5.69 -25.15
CA GLU A 186 -3.27 6.67 -26.22
C GLU A 186 -3.60 8.08 -25.74
N LYS A 187 -4.75 8.26 -25.09
CA LYS A 187 -5.16 9.54 -24.49
C LYS A 187 -4.24 9.94 -23.34
N ALA A 188 -3.78 8.97 -22.55
CA ALA A 188 -2.86 9.22 -21.45
C ALA A 188 -1.51 9.73 -21.97
N LEU A 189 -0.97 9.09 -23.00
CA LEU A 189 0.27 9.49 -23.67
C LEU A 189 0.14 10.87 -24.34
N GLU A 190 -0.98 11.17 -24.98
CA GLU A 190 -1.25 12.50 -25.55
C GLU A 190 -1.11 13.63 -24.52
N ARG A 191 -1.53 13.39 -23.27
CA ARG A 191 -1.42 14.36 -22.18
C ARG A 191 0.02 14.57 -21.67
N ILE A 192 0.94 13.64 -21.94
CA ILE A 192 2.33 13.68 -21.45
C ILE A 192 3.38 13.85 -22.56
N LYS A 193 2.97 13.95 -23.83
CA LYS A 193 3.83 14.11 -25.04
C LYS A 193 4.85 15.26 -24.99
N GLY A 194 4.78 16.18 -24.02
CA GLY A 194 5.71 17.30 -23.84
C GLY A 194 6.74 17.14 -22.72
N ARG A 195 6.83 15.97 -22.04
CA ARG A 195 7.85 15.73 -21.00
C ARG A 195 9.16 15.26 -21.66
N GLU A 196 10.29 15.86 -21.27
CA GLU A 196 11.60 15.77 -21.96
C GLU A 196 12.30 14.39 -21.97
N ALA A 197 11.73 13.34 -21.40
CA ALA A 197 12.22 11.98 -21.61
C ALA A 197 11.10 10.98 -21.32
N LEU A 198 10.84 10.06 -22.26
CA LEU A 198 9.99 8.92 -21.97
C LEU A 198 10.72 8.00 -20.99
N THR A 199 10.22 7.88 -19.77
CA THR A 199 10.72 6.94 -18.76
C THR A 199 10.55 5.51 -19.25
N LYS A 200 11.28 4.55 -18.64
CA LYS A 200 11.14 3.11 -18.93
C LYS A 200 9.70 2.58 -18.80
N TYR A 201 8.82 3.33 -18.13
CA TYR A 201 7.42 3.00 -17.89
C TYR A 201 6.46 3.52 -18.98
N GLU A 202 6.93 4.27 -19.98
CA GLU A 202 6.05 4.96 -20.93
C GLU A 202 5.95 4.27 -22.31
N ARG A 203 6.24 2.97 -22.38
CA ARG A 203 5.94 2.14 -23.56
C ARG A 203 4.45 1.77 -23.59
N ILE A 204 3.79 1.91 -24.74
CA ILE A 204 2.34 1.66 -24.91
C ILE A 204 1.94 0.29 -24.34
N GLU A 205 2.60 -0.77 -24.80
CA GLU A 205 2.30 -2.16 -24.41
C GLU A 205 2.44 -2.38 -22.89
N PHE A 206 3.44 -1.73 -22.29
CA PHE A 206 3.66 -1.78 -20.86
C PHE A 206 2.55 -1.03 -20.10
N LEU A 207 2.21 0.19 -20.52
CA LEU A 207 1.12 0.96 -19.92
C LEU A 207 -0.24 0.27 -20.05
N GLU A 208 -0.49 -0.42 -21.16
CA GLU A 208 -1.69 -1.25 -21.30
C GLU A 208 -1.70 -2.39 -20.30
N HIS A 209 -0.54 -3.04 -20.11
CA HIS A 209 -0.42 -4.12 -19.13
C HIS A 209 -0.64 -3.59 -17.71
N VAL A 210 -0.04 -2.45 -17.36
CA VAL A 210 -0.26 -1.75 -16.07
C VAL A 210 -1.73 -1.36 -15.88
N ARG A 211 -2.38 -0.80 -16.90
CA ARG A 211 -3.81 -0.45 -16.86
C ARG A 211 -4.68 -1.68 -16.58
N ARG A 212 -4.45 -2.78 -17.30
CA ARG A 212 -5.16 -4.06 -17.06
C ARG A 212 -4.92 -4.57 -15.64
N LYS A 213 -3.70 -4.46 -15.11
CA LYS A 213 -3.38 -4.83 -13.72
C LYS A 213 -4.15 -3.98 -12.72
N PHE A 214 -4.22 -2.66 -12.89
CA PHE A 214 -5.01 -1.80 -12.02
C PHE A 214 -6.49 -2.18 -12.00
N LEU A 215 -7.10 -2.38 -13.18
CA LEU A 215 -8.51 -2.78 -13.28
C LEU A 215 -8.75 -4.15 -12.62
N LYS A 216 -7.83 -5.09 -12.80
CA LYS A 216 -7.88 -6.39 -12.13
C LYS A 216 -7.81 -6.24 -10.61
N ILE A 217 -6.85 -5.47 -10.10
CA ILE A 217 -6.71 -5.19 -8.65
C ILE A 217 -7.99 -4.57 -8.11
N ALA A 218 -8.57 -3.59 -8.81
CA ALA A 218 -9.82 -2.94 -8.41
C ALA A 218 -11.01 -3.91 -8.37
N SER A 219 -11.03 -4.93 -9.24
CA SER A 219 -12.08 -5.97 -9.23
C SER A 219 -11.89 -7.05 -8.16
N GLU A 220 -10.65 -7.28 -7.71
CA GLU A 220 -10.32 -8.35 -6.75
C GLU A 220 -10.27 -7.85 -5.30
N VAL A 221 -9.88 -6.59 -5.11
CA VAL A 221 -9.83 -5.94 -3.79
C VAL A 221 -11.18 -5.31 -3.50
N ASN A 222 -11.78 -5.67 -2.36
CA ASN A 222 -13.04 -5.14 -1.81
C ASN A 222 -13.54 -3.85 -2.51
N GLU A 223 -14.65 -3.97 -3.25
CA GLU A 223 -15.25 -2.90 -4.06
C GLU A 223 -15.47 -1.60 -3.26
N SER A 224 -15.70 -1.67 -1.95
CA SER A 224 -15.87 -0.47 -1.10
C SER A 224 -14.60 0.39 -0.98
N ARG A 225 -13.41 -0.15 -1.29
CA ARG A 225 -12.15 0.58 -1.27
C ARG A 225 -11.81 1.22 -2.61
N PHE A 226 -12.20 0.60 -3.73
CA PHE A 226 -11.81 1.05 -5.08
C PHE A 226 -12.97 1.74 -5.79
N ILE A 227 -12.77 3.00 -6.14
CA ILE A 227 -13.70 3.78 -6.97
C ILE A 227 -13.03 4.01 -8.31
N VAL A 228 -13.49 3.29 -9.33
CA VAL A 228 -12.97 3.42 -10.70
C VAL A 228 -13.67 4.59 -11.39
N ILE A 229 -12.89 5.57 -11.82
CA ILE A 229 -13.36 6.79 -12.45
C ILE A 229 -12.89 6.83 -13.90
N ASP A 230 -13.83 7.06 -14.83
CA ASP A 230 -13.51 7.35 -16.23
C ASP A 230 -12.82 8.73 -16.33
N ALA A 231 -11.49 8.70 -16.48
CA ALA A 231 -10.63 9.86 -16.59
C ALA A 231 -10.61 10.49 -17.99
N THR A 232 -11.48 10.04 -18.90
CA THR A 232 -11.74 10.72 -20.18
C THR A 232 -12.78 11.84 -20.06
N ARG A 233 -13.51 11.90 -18.94
CA ARG A 233 -14.47 12.94 -18.62
C ARG A 233 -13.79 14.29 -18.33
N ASP A 234 -14.62 15.33 -18.26
CA ASP A 234 -14.20 16.67 -17.85
C ASP A 234 -13.58 16.68 -16.45
N ILE A 235 -12.54 17.49 -16.27
CA ILE A 235 -11.73 17.55 -15.05
C ILE A 235 -12.58 17.97 -13.84
N GLU A 236 -13.48 18.95 -14.01
CA GLU A 236 -14.32 19.44 -12.91
C GLU A 236 -15.39 18.43 -12.52
N LYS A 237 -15.96 17.71 -13.49
CA LYS A 237 -16.90 16.61 -13.22
C LYS A 237 -16.25 15.49 -12.42
N ILE A 238 -14.99 15.16 -12.72
CA ILE A 238 -14.24 14.16 -11.94
C ILE A 238 -13.98 14.70 -10.53
N ALA A 239 -13.54 15.96 -10.40
CA ALA A 239 -13.25 16.58 -9.11
C ALA A 239 -14.50 16.65 -8.21
N GLU A 240 -15.66 16.92 -8.79
CA GLU A 240 -16.95 16.90 -8.09
C GLU A 240 -17.32 15.51 -7.58
N GLU A 241 -17.19 14.47 -8.42
CA GLU A 241 -17.46 13.09 -8.02
C GLU A 241 -16.54 12.63 -6.88
N VAL A 242 -15.23 12.84 -7.04
CA VAL A 242 -14.21 12.55 -6.03
C VAL A 242 -14.55 13.24 -4.71
N PHE A 243 -14.81 14.55 -4.75
CA PHE A 243 -15.13 15.34 -3.57
C PHE A 243 -16.39 14.84 -2.85
N ASN A 244 -17.43 14.49 -3.60
CA ASN A 244 -18.67 13.96 -3.03
C ASN A 244 -18.46 12.62 -2.31
N HIS A 245 -17.59 11.75 -2.83
CA HIS A 245 -17.21 10.52 -2.12
C HIS A 245 -16.46 10.81 -0.82
N VAL A 246 -15.51 11.76 -0.86
CA VAL A 246 -14.66 12.09 0.29
C VAL A 246 -15.46 12.77 1.40
N ILE A 247 -16.36 13.70 1.08
CA ILE A 247 -17.17 14.40 2.10
C ILE A 247 -18.09 13.43 2.85
N LYS A 248 -18.72 12.47 2.15
CA LYS A 248 -19.52 11.43 2.80
C LYS A 248 -18.71 10.65 3.82
N GLU A 249 -17.47 10.29 3.48
CA GLU A 249 -16.59 9.55 4.37
C GLU A 249 -16.11 10.40 5.55
N ILE A 250 -15.77 11.68 5.32
CA ILE A 250 -15.43 12.65 6.38
C ILE A 250 -16.57 12.77 7.40
N GLU A 251 -17.81 12.88 6.94
CA GLU A 251 -19.01 12.97 7.77
C GLU A 251 -19.25 11.67 8.55
N ALA A 252 -19.15 10.51 7.88
CA ALA A 252 -19.29 9.20 8.52
C ALA A 252 -18.26 8.96 9.63
N ARG A 253 -17.03 9.47 9.47
CA ARG A 253 -15.94 9.36 10.47
C ARG A 253 -15.99 10.45 11.55
N GLY A 254 -16.80 11.49 11.38
CA GLY A 254 -16.87 12.62 12.31
C GLY A 254 -15.56 13.43 12.36
N ILE A 255 -14.84 13.52 11.24
CA ILE A 255 -13.64 14.36 11.11
C ILE A 255 -14.08 15.83 11.20
N LYS A 256 -13.46 16.59 12.12
CA LYS A 256 -13.84 17.98 12.38
C LYS A 256 -13.30 18.92 11.28
N ARG A 257 -14.14 19.87 10.89
CA ARG A 257 -13.76 21.07 10.12
C ARG A 257 -13.27 22.12 11.13
N ARG A 258 -12.16 22.80 10.84
CA ARG A 258 -11.59 23.86 11.68
C ARG A 258 -12.47 25.12 11.67
#